data_AF-A0A7C7BMP1-F1
#
_entry.id   AF-A0A7C7BMP1-F1
#
_cell.length_a   1.000
_cell.length_b   1.000
_cell.length_c   1.000
_cell.angle_alpha   90.00
_cell.angle_beta   90.00
_cell.angle_gamma   90.00
#
_symmetry.space_group_name_H-M   'P 1'
#
loop_
_entity.id
_entity.type
_entity.pdbx_description
1 polymer ?
#
loop_
_entity_poly.entity_id
_entity_poly.type
_entity_poly.pdbx_seq_one_letter_code
_entity_poly.pdbx_strand_id
1 'polypeptide(L)'
;SSVFGQEEVKKKYWDNGKLKSETHYKNGKLEGPTTWWYENGQKEWERNYKNGNVDGLWTKWYENGQKKSERYYKVGELDRQLTDWNKDGTKKSGLEKKYWDNEKLKSETHYKNGKLEGLWTWWYGNGQKAGEGHYKDGRKHGLHTKWSIDGTRKISEKNFIDGVVFADDWQDDFEDGVIAFTNEDYKTAFEKVMPAAEKGVAFAQHIIAVSYDFGFGTSQNQEEAIKWYRRSAEQGTSESQFKLAVKYTSYR
;
A
#
# COMPACT_ATOMS: atom_id res chain seq x y z
N SER A 1 -53.49 -4.61 11.64
CA SER A 1 -52.61 -4.42 12.81
C SER A 1 -51.17 -4.36 12.34
N SER A 2 -50.56 -3.18 12.39
CA SER A 2 -49.15 -3.00 12.05
C SER A 2 -48.29 -3.69 13.09
N VAL A 3 -47.55 -4.72 12.70
CA VAL A 3 -46.57 -5.37 13.57
C VAL A 3 -45.37 -4.43 13.68
N PHE A 4 -45.42 -3.51 14.63
CA PHE A 4 -44.24 -2.73 15.02
C PHE A 4 -43.21 -3.72 15.57
N GLY A 5 -42.10 -3.89 14.86
CA GLY A 5 -41.03 -4.77 15.32
C GLY A 5 -40.48 -4.29 16.66
N GLN A 6 -40.27 -5.22 17.59
CA GLN A 6 -39.76 -4.89 18.92
C GLN A 6 -38.28 -4.51 18.79
N GLU A 7 -37.98 -3.22 18.97
CA GLU A 7 -36.62 -2.70 19.05
C GLU A 7 -36.17 -2.71 20.51
N GLU A 8 -34.98 -3.26 20.76
CA GLU A 8 -34.40 -3.40 22.10
C GLU A 8 -32.94 -2.94 22.09
N VAL A 9 -32.54 -2.18 23.11
CA VAL A 9 -31.14 -1.76 23.31
C VAL A 9 -30.65 -2.30 24.63
N LYS A 10 -29.62 -3.16 24.59
CA LYS A 10 -28.97 -3.71 25.78
C LYS A 10 -27.72 -2.93 26.11
N LYS A 11 -27.65 -2.42 27.34
CA LYS A 11 -26.48 -1.69 27.86
C LYS A 11 -25.81 -2.48 28.97
N LYS A 12 -24.48 -2.48 28.99
CA LYS A 12 -23.66 -2.98 30.10
C LYS A 12 -22.76 -1.87 30.58
N TYR A 13 -22.38 -1.92 31.85
CA TYR A 13 -21.56 -0.91 32.50
C TYR A 13 -20.32 -1.58 33.12
N TRP A 14 -19.25 -0.81 33.23
CA TRP A 14 -18.09 -1.14 34.06
C TRP A 14 -18.43 -0.93 35.54
N ASP A 15 -17.61 -1.47 36.44
CA ASP A 15 -17.83 -1.34 37.89
C ASP A 15 -17.80 0.12 38.36
N ASN A 16 -17.09 0.98 37.62
CA ASN A 16 -17.05 2.43 37.83
C ASN A 16 -18.31 3.17 37.31
N GLY A 17 -19.33 2.45 36.83
CA GLY A 17 -20.58 2.98 36.32
C GLY A 17 -20.55 3.52 34.89
N LYS A 18 -19.39 3.56 34.22
CA LYS A 18 -19.31 4.00 32.82
C LYS A 18 -19.83 2.94 31.86
N LEU A 19 -20.37 3.38 30.73
CA LEU A 19 -20.89 2.49 29.69
C LEU A 19 -19.77 1.59 29.14
N LYS A 20 -20.00 0.27 29.14
CA LYS A 20 -19.09 -0.75 28.65
C LYS A 20 -19.47 -1.23 27.26
N SER A 21 -20.76 -1.46 27.04
CA SER A 21 -21.28 -1.86 25.75
C SER A 21 -22.73 -1.45 25.55
N GLU A 22 -23.11 -1.23 24.31
CA GLU A 22 -24.47 -0.94 23.86
C GLU A 22 -24.73 -1.77 22.62
N THR A 23 -25.81 -2.53 22.62
CA THR A 23 -26.12 -3.50 21.58
C THR A 23 -27.57 -3.36 21.17
N HIS A 24 -27.79 -3.13 19.88
CA HIS A 24 -29.10 -2.88 19.30
C HIS A 24 -29.68 -4.15 18.68
N TYR A 25 -30.95 -4.40 18.95
CA TYR A 25 -31.70 -5.55 18.49
C TYR A 25 -33.02 -5.12 17.86
N LYS A 26 -33.45 -5.88 16.85
CA LYS A 26 -34.79 -5.80 16.27
C LYS A 26 -35.35 -7.21 16.13
N ASN A 27 -36.51 -7.45 16.72
CA ASN A 27 -37.17 -8.76 16.74
C ASN A 27 -36.23 -9.89 17.23
N GLY A 28 -35.46 -9.62 18.29
CA GLY A 28 -34.54 -10.58 18.91
C GLY A 28 -33.24 -10.85 18.15
N LYS A 29 -33.03 -10.23 16.97
CA LYS A 29 -31.78 -10.31 16.21
C LYS A 29 -30.99 -9.02 16.33
N LEU A 30 -29.66 -9.09 16.22
CA LEU A 30 -28.82 -7.90 16.17
C LEU A 30 -29.18 -7.06 14.93
N GLU A 31 -29.45 -5.79 15.14
CA GLU A 31 -29.85 -4.85 14.10
C GLU A 31 -29.35 -3.45 14.49
N GLY A 32 -28.53 -2.84 13.64
CA GLY A 32 -27.91 -1.55 13.91
C GLY A 32 -26.53 -1.66 14.59
N PRO A 33 -26.03 -0.55 15.15
CA PRO A 33 -24.69 -0.51 15.72
C PRO A 33 -24.62 -1.30 17.02
N THR A 34 -23.48 -1.93 17.26
CA THR A 34 -23.08 -2.49 18.54
C THR A 34 -21.73 -1.93 18.88
N THR A 35 -21.65 -1.24 20.01
CA THR A 35 -20.49 -0.44 20.40
C THR A 35 -19.97 -0.90 21.74
N TRP A 36 -18.65 -0.91 21.88
CA TRP A 36 -17.92 -1.19 23.11
C TRP A 36 -16.99 -0.03 23.42
N TRP A 37 -16.80 0.24 24.71
CA TRP A 37 -15.96 1.31 25.21
C TRP A 37 -14.95 0.78 26.23
N TYR A 38 -13.74 1.32 26.18
CA TYR A 38 -12.75 1.18 27.25
C TYR A 38 -13.27 1.83 28.55
N GLU A 39 -12.69 1.47 29.69
CA GLU A 39 -13.03 2.07 31.00
C GLU A 39 -12.82 3.59 31.05
N ASN A 40 -11.94 4.12 30.21
CA ASN A 40 -11.74 5.56 30.09
C ASN A 40 -12.89 6.28 29.35
N GLY A 41 -13.82 5.54 28.75
CA GLY A 41 -14.98 6.06 28.00
C GLY A 41 -14.73 6.25 26.50
N GLN A 42 -13.53 5.98 26.00
CA GLN A 42 -13.25 5.97 24.57
C GLN A 42 -13.84 4.71 23.92
N LYS A 43 -14.34 4.82 22.69
CA LYS A 43 -14.79 3.64 21.94
C LYS A 43 -13.61 2.68 21.79
N GLU A 44 -13.86 1.39 21.96
CA GLU A 44 -12.93 0.31 21.68
C GLU A 44 -13.19 -0.26 20.29
N TRP A 45 -14.46 -0.56 20.01
CA TRP A 45 -14.92 -0.99 18.69
C TRP A 45 -16.41 -0.77 18.50
N GLU A 46 -16.83 -0.74 17.24
CA GLU A 46 -18.21 -0.56 16.82
C GLU A 46 -18.44 -1.39 15.57
N ARG A 47 -19.49 -2.20 15.56
CA ARG A 47 -19.89 -3.04 14.43
C ARG A 47 -21.34 -2.78 14.07
N ASN A 48 -21.63 -2.73 12.79
CA ASN A 48 -23.01 -2.67 12.30
C ASN A 48 -23.53 -4.08 12.00
N TYR A 49 -24.77 -4.32 12.39
CA TYR A 49 -25.45 -5.58 12.17
C TYR A 49 -26.74 -5.36 11.37
N LYS A 50 -27.06 -6.34 10.53
CA LYS A 50 -28.33 -6.44 9.83
C LYS A 50 -28.81 -7.87 9.87
N ASN A 51 -30.02 -8.09 10.36
CA ASN A 51 -30.65 -9.39 10.52
C ASN A 51 -29.78 -10.42 11.26
N GLY A 52 -29.00 -9.99 12.25
CA GLY A 52 -28.10 -10.83 13.04
C GLY A 52 -26.69 -11.00 12.48
N ASN A 53 -26.43 -10.60 11.23
CA ASN A 53 -25.12 -10.70 10.60
C ASN A 53 -24.38 -9.37 10.68
N VAL A 54 -23.04 -9.40 10.75
CA VAL A 54 -22.25 -8.16 10.59
C VAL A 54 -22.43 -7.69 9.15
N ASP A 55 -22.98 -6.50 8.99
CA ASP A 55 -23.25 -5.91 7.68
C ASP A 55 -23.08 -4.40 7.81
N GLY A 56 -22.07 -3.87 7.14
CA GLY A 56 -21.62 -2.49 7.26
C GLY A 56 -20.23 -2.34 7.88
N LEU A 57 -19.97 -1.15 8.40
CA LEU A 57 -18.66 -0.76 8.91
C LEU A 57 -18.38 -1.41 10.27
N TRP A 58 -17.18 -1.99 10.40
CA TRP A 58 -16.56 -2.37 11.66
C TRP A 58 -15.33 -1.50 11.89
N THR A 59 -15.41 -0.65 12.90
CA THR A 59 -14.30 0.21 13.33
C THR A 59 -13.76 -0.27 14.68
N LYS A 60 -12.43 -0.18 14.84
CA LYS A 60 -11.72 -0.36 16.11
C LYS A 60 -10.92 0.90 16.40
N TRP A 61 -10.73 1.19 17.67
CA TRP A 61 -9.93 2.31 18.15
C TRP A 61 -8.92 1.86 19.20
N TYR A 62 -7.85 2.62 19.33
CA TYR A 62 -6.93 2.56 20.44
C TYR A 62 -7.53 3.29 21.65
N GLU A 63 -7.02 2.99 22.83
CA GLU A 63 -7.46 3.60 24.09
C GLU A 63 -7.25 5.13 24.14
N ASN A 64 -6.34 5.66 23.32
CA ASN A 64 -6.13 7.10 23.12
C ASN A 64 -7.17 7.75 22.18
N GLY A 65 -8.17 7.01 21.71
CA GLY A 65 -9.23 7.48 20.81
C GLY A 65 -8.85 7.49 19.33
N GLN A 66 -7.59 7.20 18.96
CA GLN A 66 -7.20 7.08 17.55
C GLN A 66 -7.84 5.84 16.92
N LYS A 67 -8.31 5.95 15.68
CA LYS A 67 -8.77 4.78 14.92
C LYS A 67 -7.60 3.80 14.81
N LYS A 68 -7.91 2.51 14.93
CA LYS A 68 -6.96 1.39 14.84
C LYS A 68 -7.19 0.61 13.55
N SER A 69 -8.44 0.37 13.19
CA SER A 69 -8.77 -0.29 11.93
C SER A 69 -10.22 -0.08 11.52
N GLU A 70 -10.47 -0.12 10.21
CA GLU A 70 -11.78 -0.06 9.59
C GLU A 70 -11.90 -1.16 8.54
N ARG A 71 -13.00 -1.90 8.59
CA ARG A 71 -13.35 -2.97 7.66
C ARG A 71 -14.83 -2.86 7.33
N TYR A 72 -15.21 -3.18 6.12
CA TYR A 72 -16.60 -3.26 5.68
C TYR A 72 -16.96 -4.72 5.46
N TYR A 73 -18.08 -5.15 6.05
CA TYR A 73 -18.63 -6.49 5.92
C TYR A 73 -19.94 -6.44 5.16
N LYS A 74 -20.24 -7.50 4.43
CA LYS A 74 -21.54 -7.69 3.78
C LYS A 74 -22.04 -9.08 4.11
N VAL A 75 -23.14 -9.14 4.86
CA VAL A 75 -23.77 -10.41 5.29
C VAL A 75 -22.76 -11.37 5.95
N GLY A 76 -21.99 -10.87 6.92
CA GLY A 76 -21.05 -11.65 7.72
C GLY A 76 -19.67 -11.85 7.08
N GLU A 77 -19.56 -11.69 5.76
CA GLU A 77 -18.30 -11.83 5.02
C GLU A 77 -17.54 -10.51 4.95
N LEU A 78 -16.21 -10.59 5.01
CA LEU A 78 -15.35 -9.42 4.80
C LEU A 78 -15.43 -9.00 3.32
N ASP A 79 -16.08 -7.87 3.06
CA ASP A 79 -16.23 -7.32 1.71
C ASP A 79 -15.01 -6.47 1.35
N ARG A 80 -14.61 -5.54 2.23
CA ARG A 80 -13.48 -4.62 1.98
C ARG A 80 -12.71 -4.30 3.26
N GLN A 81 -11.39 -4.46 3.24
CA GLN A 81 -10.50 -3.88 4.26
C GLN A 81 -10.21 -2.42 3.90
N LEU A 82 -10.59 -1.48 4.78
CA LEU A 82 -10.50 -0.06 4.48
C LEU A 82 -9.14 0.48 4.90
N THR A 83 -8.85 0.56 6.20
CA THR A 83 -7.58 1.12 6.65
C THR A 83 -7.23 0.57 8.03
N ASP A 84 -5.96 0.35 8.29
CA ASP A 84 -5.37 0.18 9.62
C ASP A 84 -4.47 1.36 9.90
N TRP A 85 -4.42 1.80 11.14
CA TRP A 85 -3.62 2.93 11.60
C TRP A 85 -2.67 2.48 12.70
N ASN A 86 -1.57 3.19 12.85
CA ASN A 86 -0.68 3.12 14.00
C ASN A 86 -1.27 3.93 15.18
N LYS A 87 -0.72 3.73 16.39
CA LYS A 87 -1.18 4.43 17.61
C LYS A 87 -1.03 5.95 17.54
N ASP A 88 -0.08 6.43 16.75
CA ASP A 88 0.19 7.86 16.49
C ASP A 88 -0.77 8.48 15.45
N GLY A 89 -1.72 7.69 14.93
CA GLY A 89 -2.68 8.13 13.91
C GLY A 89 -2.14 8.06 12.48
N THR A 90 -0.88 7.66 12.27
CA THR A 90 -0.36 7.44 10.92
C THR A 90 -1.01 6.21 10.30
N LYS A 91 -1.37 6.28 9.01
CA LYS A 91 -1.98 5.15 8.30
C LYS A 91 -0.94 4.04 8.13
N LYS A 92 -1.27 2.83 8.57
CA LYS A 92 -0.41 1.65 8.47
C LYS A 92 -0.65 0.91 7.16
N SER A 93 -1.89 0.56 6.84
CA SER A 93 -2.21 -0.21 5.62
C SER A 93 -3.64 0.03 5.16
N GLY A 94 -3.92 -0.07 3.87
CA GLY A 94 -5.29 -0.08 3.33
C GLY A 94 -5.58 0.93 2.22
N LEU A 95 -6.85 0.98 1.82
CA LEU A 95 -7.43 1.80 0.76
C LEU A 95 -7.83 3.18 1.27
N GLU A 96 -7.29 4.23 0.66
CA GLU A 96 -7.73 5.61 0.84
C GLU A 96 -8.52 6.07 -0.38
N LYS A 97 -9.74 6.56 -0.15
CA LYS A 97 -10.55 7.26 -1.14
C LYS A 97 -10.66 8.74 -0.77
N LYS A 98 -10.44 9.63 -1.74
CA LYS A 98 -10.72 11.06 -1.62
C LYS A 98 -11.79 11.43 -2.62
N TYR A 99 -12.56 12.45 -2.30
CA TYR A 99 -13.67 12.92 -3.12
C TYR A 99 -13.47 14.40 -3.47
N TRP A 100 -14.03 14.81 -4.59
CA TRP A 100 -14.23 16.21 -4.93
C TRP A 100 -15.45 16.76 -4.16
N ASP A 101 -15.60 18.08 -4.11
CA ASP A 101 -16.73 18.73 -3.41
C ASP A 101 -18.10 18.36 -4.02
N ASN A 102 -18.10 17.91 -5.28
CA ASN A 102 -19.27 17.38 -5.98
C ASN A 102 -19.50 15.87 -5.72
N GLU A 103 -18.91 15.33 -4.65
CA GLU A 103 -19.01 13.94 -4.19
C GLU A 103 -18.45 12.87 -5.15
N LYS A 104 -17.90 13.26 -6.31
CA LYS A 104 -17.25 12.32 -7.22
C LYS A 104 -15.89 11.88 -6.69
N LEU A 105 -15.53 10.64 -6.98
CA LEU A 105 -14.24 10.08 -6.58
C LEU A 105 -13.10 10.91 -7.21
N LYS A 106 -12.14 11.31 -6.38
CA LYS A 106 -10.96 12.10 -6.76
C LYS A 106 -9.71 11.24 -6.85
N SER A 107 -9.53 10.33 -5.90
CA SER A 107 -8.43 9.38 -5.90
C SER A 107 -8.75 8.15 -5.08
N GLU A 108 -8.15 7.03 -5.44
CA GLU A 108 -8.20 5.75 -4.75
C GLU A 108 -6.79 5.18 -4.71
N THR A 109 -6.22 5.02 -3.52
CA THR A 109 -4.83 4.58 -3.37
C THR A 109 -4.66 3.57 -2.25
N HIS A 110 -3.66 2.71 -2.38
CA HIS A 110 -3.38 1.65 -1.43
C HIS A 110 -2.09 1.94 -0.67
N TYR A 111 -2.09 1.67 0.63
CA TYR A 111 -0.93 1.79 1.50
C TYR A 111 -0.55 0.45 2.13
N LYS A 112 0.75 0.25 2.32
CA LYS A 112 1.31 -0.84 3.12
C LYS A 112 2.47 -0.29 3.93
N ASN A 113 2.42 -0.50 5.24
CA ASN A 113 3.37 0.04 6.23
C ASN A 113 3.64 1.56 6.07
N GLY A 114 2.58 2.35 5.82
CA GLY A 114 2.67 3.81 5.67
C GLY A 114 3.22 4.30 4.33
N LYS A 115 3.58 3.40 3.42
CA LYS A 115 4.03 3.73 2.06
C LYS A 115 2.96 3.39 1.03
N LEU A 116 2.91 4.13 -0.07
CA LEU A 116 2.07 3.77 -1.23
C LEU A 116 2.51 2.41 -1.76
N GLU A 117 1.55 1.52 -1.99
CA GLU A 117 1.78 0.15 -2.42
C GLU A 117 0.61 -0.30 -3.31
N GLY A 118 0.89 -0.79 -4.51
CA GLY A 118 -0.12 -1.24 -5.46
C GLY A 118 -0.68 -0.12 -6.33
N LEU A 119 -1.91 -0.32 -6.84
CA LEU A 119 -2.53 0.60 -7.79
C LEU A 119 -3.00 1.88 -7.12
N TRP A 120 -2.58 3.01 -7.67
CA TRP A 120 -3.15 4.32 -7.42
C TRP A 120 -3.92 4.79 -8.64
N THR A 121 -5.20 5.12 -8.46
CA THR A 121 -6.05 5.67 -9.52
C THR A 121 -6.56 7.04 -9.11
N TRP A 122 -6.66 7.95 -10.07
CA TRP A 122 -7.25 9.28 -9.83
C TRP A 122 -8.15 9.71 -10.99
N TRP A 123 -9.10 10.58 -10.68
CA TRP A 123 -10.17 11.01 -11.59
C TRP A 123 -10.29 12.53 -11.59
N TYR A 124 -10.72 13.06 -12.73
CA TYR A 124 -11.10 14.46 -12.88
C TYR A 124 -12.42 14.75 -12.16
N GLY A 125 -12.68 16.02 -11.86
CA GLY A 125 -13.94 16.44 -11.21
C GLY A 125 -15.20 16.12 -12.02
N ASN A 126 -15.08 15.88 -13.32
CA ASN A 126 -16.18 15.40 -14.16
C ASN A 126 -16.47 13.89 -14.00
N GLY A 127 -15.60 13.14 -13.32
CA GLY A 127 -15.70 11.69 -13.10
C GLY A 127 -14.92 10.83 -14.10
N GLN A 128 -14.32 11.43 -15.14
CA GLN A 128 -13.47 10.70 -16.07
C GLN A 128 -12.15 10.30 -15.41
N LYS A 129 -11.63 9.12 -15.77
CA LYS A 129 -10.35 8.62 -15.25
C LYS A 129 -9.23 9.52 -15.76
N ALA A 130 -8.48 10.11 -14.83
CA ALA A 130 -7.39 11.03 -15.15
C ALA A 130 -6.05 10.32 -15.27
N GLY A 131 -5.86 9.27 -14.48
CA GLY A 131 -4.66 8.47 -14.55
C GLY A 131 -4.66 7.32 -13.56
N GLU A 132 -3.69 6.45 -13.75
CA GLU A 132 -3.36 5.40 -12.82
C GLU A 132 -1.87 5.09 -12.84
N GLY A 133 -1.40 4.43 -11.80
CA GLY A 133 -0.06 3.90 -11.77
C GLY A 133 0.22 3.05 -10.54
N HIS A 134 1.13 2.09 -10.69
CA HIS A 134 1.51 1.20 -9.60
C HIS A 134 2.61 1.83 -8.71
N TYR A 135 2.60 1.46 -7.44
CA TYR A 135 3.62 1.85 -6.48
C TYR A 135 4.16 0.63 -5.76
N LYS A 136 5.46 0.68 -5.45
CA LYS A 136 6.13 -0.29 -4.60
C LYS A 136 6.99 0.48 -3.60
N ASP A 137 6.80 0.22 -2.31
CA ASP A 137 7.55 0.90 -1.26
C ASP A 137 7.54 2.45 -1.37
N GLY A 138 6.41 3.01 -1.77
CA GLY A 138 6.22 4.46 -1.90
C GLY A 138 6.77 5.06 -3.19
N ARG A 139 7.37 4.26 -4.07
CA ARG A 139 7.94 4.70 -5.36
C ARG A 139 7.07 4.25 -6.51
N LYS A 140 7.05 5.04 -7.58
CA LYS A 140 6.38 4.64 -8.83
C LYS A 140 7.03 3.36 -9.35
N HIS A 141 6.21 2.39 -9.68
CA HIS A 141 6.64 1.10 -10.18
C HIS A 141 5.61 0.64 -11.22
N GLY A 142 6.01 -0.11 -12.23
CA GLY A 142 5.15 -0.53 -13.33
C GLY A 142 4.59 0.62 -14.17
N LEU A 143 3.53 0.31 -14.92
CA LEU A 143 2.93 1.23 -15.88
C LEU A 143 2.20 2.38 -15.18
N HIS A 144 2.48 3.61 -15.62
CA HIS A 144 1.78 4.83 -15.24
C HIS A 144 1.19 5.47 -16.48
N THR A 145 -0.12 5.58 -16.49
CA THR A 145 -0.86 6.11 -17.64
C THR A 145 -1.66 7.31 -17.20
N LYS A 146 -1.70 8.32 -18.06
CA LYS A 146 -2.56 9.50 -17.92
C LYS A 146 -3.43 9.64 -19.15
N TRP A 147 -4.67 10.02 -18.95
CA TRP A 147 -5.63 10.27 -20.02
C TRP A 147 -6.01 11.75 -20.10
N SER A 148 -6.53 12.17 -21.24
CA SER A 148 -7.12 13.50 -21.43
C SER A 148 -8.39 13.66 -20.60
N ILE A 149 -8.80 14.90 -20.34
CA ILE A 149 -9.97 15.22 -19.49
C ILE A 149 -11.30 14.69 -20.04
N ASP A 150 -11.38 14.50 -21.35
CA ASP A 150 -12.49 13.89 -22.07
C ASP A 150 -12.40 12.36 -22.14
N GLY A 151 -11.30 11.77 -21.65
CA GLY A 151 -11.04 10.33 -21.66
C GLY A 151 -10.68 9.73 -23.02
N THR A 152 -10.58 10.55 -24.08
CA THR A 152 -10.48 10.03 -25.46
C THR A 152 -9.09 9.55 -25.85
N ARG A 153 -8.02 10.07 -25.23
CA ARG A 153 -6.65 9.67 -25.56
C ARG A 153 -5.75 9.55 -24.34
N LYS A 154 -4.74 8.68 -24.45
CA LYS A 154 -3.59 8.68 -23.53
C LYS A 154 -2.75 9.92 -23.80
N ILE A 155 -2.47 10.71 -22.75
CA ILE A 155 -1.60 11.89 -22.82
C ILE A 155 -0.18 11.59 -22.35
N SER A 156 0.00 10.52 -21.57
CA SER A 156 1.31 9.98 -21.24
C SER A 156 1.18 8.52 -20.83
N GLU A 157 2.13 7.70 -21.21
CA GLU A 157 2.27 6.33 -20.74
C GLU A 157 3.75 6.09 -20.51
N LYS A 158 4.10 5.67 -19.30
CA LYS A 158 5.49 5.52 -18.87
C LYS A 158 5.59 4.31 -17.97
N ASN A 159 6.55 3.44 -18.22
CA ASN A 159 6.89 2.39 -17.28
C ASN A 159 7.88 2.94 -16.24
N PHE A 160 7.76 2.48 -15.00
CA PHE A 160 8.64 2.88 -13.91
C PHE A 160 9.21 1.65 -13.20
N ILE A 161 10.47 1.72 -12.78
CA ILE A 161 11.05 0.77 -11.83
C ILE A 161 11.62 1.59 -10.69
N ASP A 162 11.01 1.47 -9.52
CA ASP A 162 11.38 2.12 -8.27
C ASP A 162 11.66 3.63 -8.40
N GLY A 163 10.76 4.34 -9.09
CA GLY A 163 10.74 5.79 -9.21
C GLY A 163 11.43 6.34 -10.45
N VAL A 164 12.15 5.51 -11.19
CA VAL A 164 12.88 5.92 -12.40
C VAL A 164 11.92 5.88 -13.60
N VAL A 165 11.81 7.02 -14.30
CA VAL A 165 11.10 7.14 -15.58
C VAL A 165 12.02 6.63 -16.68
N PHE A 166 11.57 5.67 -17.47
CA PHE A 166 12.23 5.34 -18.73
C PHE A 166 11.66 6.27 -19.82
N ALA A 167 12.51 7.11 -20.41
CA ALA A 167 12.20 7.83 -21.64
C ALA A 167 12.75 7.02 -22.82
N ASP A 168 12.03 7.03 -23.94
CA ASP A 168 11.95 6.00 -24.98
C ASP A 168 13.24 5.71 -25.79
N ASP A 169 14.39 6.28 -25.44
CA ASP A 169 15.61 6.19 -26.27
C ASP A 169 16.64 5.14 -25.79
N TRP A 170 16.43 4.45 -24.66
CA TRP A 170 17.39 3.49 -24.09
C TRP A 170 16.74 2.23 -23.46
N GLN A 171 15.51 1.91 -23.86
CA GLN A 171 14.64 0.93 -23.18
C GLN A 171 15.01 -0.54 -23.44
N ASP A 172 15.24 -0.92 -24.69
CA ASP A 172 15.30 -2.35 -25.05
C ASP A 172 16.44 -3.08 -24.36
N ASP A 173 17.65 -2.53 -24.37
CA ASP A 173 18.79 -3.22 -23.77
C ASP A 173 18.65 -3.34 -22.25
N PHE A 174 18.29 -2.27 -21.52
CA PHE A 174 18.19 -2.37 -20.07
C PHE A 174 17.07 -3.33 -19.63
N GLU A 175 15.90 -3.28 -20.27
CA GLU A 175 14.78 -4.19 -19.95
C GLU A 175 15.13 -5.64 -20.29
N ASP A 176 15.70 -5.89 -21.47
CA ASP A 176 16.25 -7.20 -21.84
C ASP A 176 17.29 -7.68 -20.81
N GLY A 177 18.12 -6.78 -20.31
CA GLY A 177 19.11 -7.08 -19.28
C GLY A 177 18.48 -7.50 -17.96
N VAL A 178 17.40 -6.85 -17.53
CA VAL A 178 16.64 -7.23 -16.32
C VAL A 178 15.91 -8.57 -16.53
N ILE A 179 15.32 -8.79 -17.71
CA ILE A 179 14.67 -10.05 -18.07
C ILE A 179 15.70 -11.18 -18.10
N ALA A 180 16.86 -10.95 -18.73
CA ALA A 180 17.97 -11.90 -18.76
C ALA A 180 18.43 -12.26 -17.35
N PHE A 181 18.52 -11.28 -16.44
CA PHE A 181 18.87 -11.53 -15.04
C PHE A 181 17.85 -12.45 -14.35
N THR A 182 16.56 -12.25 -14.63
CA THR A 182 15.46 -13.07 -14.09
C THR A 182 15.45 -14.48 -14.66
N ASN A 183 15.88 -14.64 -15.91
CA ASN A 183 16.02 -15.92 -16.59
C ASN A 183 17.39 -16.58 -16.33
N GLU A 184 18.18 -16.07 -15.39
CA GLU A 184 19.51 -16.56 -15.03
C GLU A 184 20.55 -16.49 -16.17
N ASP A 185 20.25 -15.76 -17.25
CA ASP A 185 21.24 -15.36 -18.26
C ASP A 185 22.02 -14.13 -17.77
N TYR A 186 22.84 -14.38 -16.76
CA TYR A 186 23.54 -13.33 -16.04
C TYR A 186 24.56 -12.59 -16.90
N LYS A 187 25.11 -13.23 -17.94
CA LYS A 187 26.09 -12.59 -18.82
C LYS A 187 25.42 -11.51 -19.65
N THR A 188 24.33 -11.86 -20.35
CA THR A 188 23.53 -10.89 -21.10
C THR A 188 22.99 -9.80 -20.17
N ALA A 189 22.54 -10.18 -18.97
CA ALA A 189 22.11 -9.22 -17.96
C ALA A 189 23.19 -8.20 -17.63
N PHE A 190 24.40 -8.65 -17.30
CA PHE A 190 25.49 -7.77 -16.91
C PHE A 190 25.85 -6.79 -18.03
N GLU A 191 26.01 -7.30 -19.26
CA GLU A 191 26.38 -6.52 -20.43
C GLU A 191 25.34 -5.44 -20.73
N LYS A 192 24.06 -5.80 -20.70
CA LYS A 192 22.97 -4.89 -21.03
C LYS A 192 22.60 -3.93 -19.90
N VAL A 193 22.83 -4.31 -18.63
CA VAL A 193 22.52 -3.47 -17.46
C VAL A 193 23.64 -2.45 -17.15
N MET A 194 24.90 -2.77 -17.46
CA MET A 194 26.04 -1.92 -17.13
C MET A 194 25.90 -0.46 -17.63
N PRO A 195 25.51 -0.20 -18.89
CA PRO A 195 25.37 1.18 -19.39
C PRO A 195 24.37 2.01 -18.57
N ALA A 196 23.29 1.40 -18.10
CA ALA A 196 22.31 2.08 -17.24
C ALA A 196 22.89 2.35 -15.84
N ALA A 197 23.67 1.42 -15.29
CA ALA A 197 24.33 1.58 -14.00
C ALA A 197 25.35 2.73 -14.01
N GLU A 198 26.14 2.82 -15.08
CA GLU A 198 27.11 3.91 -15.32
C GLU A 198 26.44 5.28 -15.44
N LYS A 199 25.25 5.33 -16.05
CA LYS A 199 24.42 6.54 -16.14
C LYS A 199 23.72 6.92 -14.83
N GLY A 200 23.95 6.18 -13.75
CA GLY A 200 23.43 6.53 -12.43
C GLY A 200 22.12 5.84 -12.06
N VAL A 201 21.56 4.95 -12.88
CA VAL A 201 20.27 4.31 -12.58
C VAL A 201 20.43 3.41 -11.35
N ALA A 202 19.86 3.82 -10.21
CA ALA A 202 20.07 3.18 -8.91
C ALA A 202 19.76 1.67 -8.91
N PHE A 203 18.73 1.24 -9.65
CA PHE A 203 18.36 -0.16 -9.77
C PHE A 203 19.36 -0.96 -10.64
N ALA A 204 19.82 -0.38 -11.75
CA ALA A 204 20.89 -0.97 -12.55
C ALA A 204 22.19 -1.12 -11.73
N GLN A 205 22.53 -0.09 -10.94
CA GLN A 205 23.65 -0.14 -10.01
C GLN A 205 23.50 -1.25 -8.95
N HIS A 206 22.27 -1.49 -8.47
CA HIS A 206 21.99 -2.62 -7.58
C HIS A 206 22.27 -3.96 -8.26
N ILE A 207 21.76 -4.15 -9.49
CA ILE A 207 21.99 -5.39 -10.26
C ILE A 207 23.48 -5.60 -10.51
N ILE A 208 24.22 -4.58 -10.94
CA ILE A 208 25.68 -4.66 -11.13
C ILE A 208 26.40 -4.98 -9.81
N ALA A 209 25.96 -4.40 -8.70
CA ALA A 209 26.51 -4.72 -7.38
C ALA A 209 26.30 -6.19 -7.01
N VAL A 210 25.10 -6.73 -7.22
CA VAL A 210 24.78 -8.15 -7.02
C VAL A 210 25.62 -9.03 -7.94
N SER A 211 25.78 -8.64 -9.20
CA SER A 211 26.61 -9.35 -10.16
C SER A 211 28.06 -9.47 -9.71
N TYR A 212 28.68 -8.40 -9.21
CA TYR A 212 30.02 -8.47 -8.63
C TYR A 212 30.05 -9.25 -7.31
N ASP A 213 29.01 -9.16 -6.48
CA ASP A 213 28.97 -9.83 -5.18
C ASP A 213 28.96 -11.36 -5.30
N PHE A 214 28.23 -11.87 -6.29
CA PHE A 214 28.03 -13.32 -6.50
C PHE A 214 28.76 -13.88 -7.73
N GLY A 215 29.38 -13.02 -8.55
CA GLY A 215 30.00 -13.43 -9.81
C GLY A 215 28.98 -13.76 -10.92
N PHE A 216 27.83 -13.09 -10.93
CA PHE A 216 26.80 -13.29 -11.95
C PHE A 216 27.13 -12.48 -13.21
N GLY A 217 27.48 -13.19 -14.29
CA GLY A 217 27.83 -12.58 -15.58
C GLY A 217 29.18 -11.86 -15.62
N THR A 218 29.91 -11.87 -14.50
CA THR A 218 31.22 -11.27 -14.31
C THR A 218 32.01 -12.04 -13.26
N SER A 219 33.30 -11.72 -13.08
CA SER A 219 34.08 -12.30 -11.98
C SER A 219 33.66 -11.69 -10.65
N GLN A 220 33.58 -12.52 -9.61
CA GLN A 220 33.25 -12.05 -8.27
C GLN A 220 34.28 -11.02 -7.80
N ASN A 221 33.81 -9.87 -7.35
CA ASN A 221 34.64 -8.79 -6.83
C ASN A 221 33.91 -8.03 -5.72
N GLN A 222 34.30 -8.31 -4.48
CA GLN A 222 33.65 -7.72 -3.30
C GLN A 222 33.85 -6.20 -3.20
N GLU A 223 35.00 -5.69 -3.63
CA GLU A 223 35.26 -4.24 -3.58
C GLU A 223 34.37 -3.48 -4.57
N GLU A 224 34.23 -3.98 -5.79
CA GLU A 224 33.31 -3.39 -6.78
C GLU A 224 31.86 -3.51 -6.34
N ALA A 225 31.45 -4.67 -5.81
CA ALA A 225 30.11 -4.85 -5.25
C ALA A 225 29.79 -3.76 -4.20
N ILE A 226 30.69 -3.53 -3.25
CA ILE A 226 30.50 -2.51 -2.21
C ILE A 226 30.40 -1.09 -2.81
N LYS A 227 31.22 -0.75 -3.81
CA LYS A 227 31.16 0.54 -4.49
C LYS A 227 29.79 0.76 -5.16
N TRP A 228 29.31 -0.22 -5.91
CA TRP A 228 28.03 -0.13 -6.62
C TRP A 228 26.83 -0.17 -5.65
N TYR A 229 26.86 -1.01 -4.63
CA TYR A 229 25.82 -1.01 -3.58
C TYR A 229 25.75 0.35 -2.89
N ARG A 230 26.89 0.99 -2.61
CA ARG A 230 26.91 2.32 -2.00
C ARG A 230 26.22 3.36 -2.90
N ARG A 231 26.59 3.43 -4.19
CA ARG A 231 25.97 4.36 -5.16
C ARG A 231 24.45 4.17 -5.25
N SER A 232 24.00 2.91 -5.26
CA SER A 232 22.57 2.58 -5.29
C SER A 232 21.87 2.91 -3.95
N ALA A 233 22.52 2.63 -2.82
CA ALA A 233 21.99 2.88 -1.48
C ALA A 233 21.86 4.38 -1.15
N GLU A 234 22.79 5.20 -1.63
CA GLU A 234 22.75 6.68 -1.51
C GLU A 234 21.55 7.28 -2.24
N GLN A 235 21.09 6.63 -3.31
CA GLN A 235 19.86 6.98 -4.03
C GLN A 235 18.59 6.38 -3.39
N GLY A 236 18.74 5.70 -2.26
CA GLY A 236 17.65 5.18 -1.45
C GLY A 236 17.22 3.76 -1.77
N THR A 237 17.92 2.99 -2.61
CA THR A 237 17.56 1.59 -2.86
C THR A 237 17.68 0.77 -1.58
N SER A 238 16.54 0.35 -1.02
CA SER A 238 16.47 -0.31 0.30
C SER A 238 17.23 -1.63 0.31
N GLU A 239 17.19 -2.37 -0.79
CA GLU A 239 17.90 -3.62 -1.01
C GLU A 239 19.41 -3.41 -0.96
N SER A 240 19.92 -2.36 -1.61
CA SER A 240 21.33 -1.99 -1.56
C SER A 240 21.76 -1.53 -0.17
N GLN A 241 20.92 -0.75 0.52
CA GLN A 241 21.17 -0.36 1.92
C GLN A 241 21.29 -1.58 2.83
N PHE A 242 20.37 -2.53 2.70
CA PHE A 242 20.38 -3.78 3.45
C PHE A 242 21.62 -4.62 3.15
N LYS A 243 21.96 -4.83 1.86
CA LYS A 243 23.17 -5.57 1.46
C LYS A 243 24.43 -4.93 2.01
N LEU A 244 24.53 -3.61 1.94
CA LEU A 244 25.67 -2.88 2.48
C LEU A 244 25.78 -3.01 4.01
N ALA A 245 24.64 -2.94 4.72
CA ALA A 245 24.60 -3.16 6.17
C ALA A 245 25.10 -4.56 6.54
N VAL A 246 24.62 -5.61 5.86
CA VAL A 246 25.05 -7.00 6.07
C VAL A 246 26.55 -7.17 5.83
N LYS A 247 27.11 -6.51 4.81
CA LYS A 247 28.56 -6.53 4.56
C LYS A 247 29.32 -5.94 5.76
N TYR A 248 28.97 -4.73 6.22
CA TYR A 248 29.67 -4.11 7.35
C TYR A 248 29.54 -4.84 8.67
N THR A 249 28.41 -5.53 8.92
CA THR A 249 28.24 -6.32 10.14
C THR A 249 28.99 -7.64 10.11
N SER A 250 29.20 -8.22 8.92
CA SER A 250 29.92 -9.51 8.76
C SER A 250 31.45 -9.37 8.81
N TYR A 251 31.98 -8.14 8.76
CA TYR A 251 33.42 -7.84 8.92
C TYR A 251 33.82 -7.49 10.37
N ARG A 252 32.94 -7.70 11.35
CA ARG A 252 33.24 -7.59 12.79
C ARG A 252 33.34 -8.96 13.43
#